data_AF-A0A6J4LKE0-F1
#
_entry.id   AF-A0A6J4LKE0-F1
#
_cell.length_a   1.000
_cell.length_b   1.000
_cell.length_c   1.000
_cell.angle_alpha   90.00
_cell.angle_beta   90.00
_cell.angle_gamma   90.00
#
_symmetry.space_group_name_H-M   'P 1'
#
loop_
_entity.id
_entity.type
_entity.pdbx_description
1 polymer ?
#
loop_
_entity_poly.entity_id
_entity_poly.type
_entity_poly.pdbx_seq_one_letter_code
_entity_poly.pdbx_strand_id
1 'polypeptide(L)'
;AALHFIKPEFDPSWRVISEYALGDYGWMMALAFLSLAVSCVGLFVAIRSQTRTIGGKIGLAFLLVAAAGLIIAAIFTTDPITASQDELTMHGNLHGLGAALGTGFPVAATLIGWSLARNQAWFPARRSLLWSAALTWIGVLVFSLSMAIMFPDYGTFGPDVLIGWPNRFMIVAYSVWLMVVAWRAARLSRQRS
;
A
#
# COMPACT_ATOMS: atom_id res chain seq x y z
N ALA A 1 -4.07 7.71 -12.47
CA ALA A 1 -4.02 8.38 -13.78
C ALA A 1 -5.13 9.44 -13.92
N ALA A 2 -6.42 9.09 -13.84
CA ALA A 2 -7.53 10.06 -14.01
C ALA A 2 -7.51 11.24 -13.00
N LEU A 3 -7.13 11.00 -11.75
CA LEU A 3 -7.00 12.05 -10.72
C LEU A 3 -5.96 13.14 -11.05
N HIS A 4 -4.93 12.85 -11.85
CA HIS A 4 -3.92 13.84 -12.23
C HIS A 4 -4.46 14.90 -13.20
N PHE A 5 -5.52 14.58 -13.94
CA PHE A 5 -6.16 15.54 -14.85
C PHE A 5 -7.23 16.39 -14.15
N ILE A 6 -7.69 15.97 -12.97
CA ILE A 6 -8.78 16.65 -12.25
C ILE A 6 -8.23 17.67 -11.23
N LYS A 7 -6.99 17.50 -10.76
CA LYS A 7 -6.34 18.43 -9.82
C LYS A 7 -4.93 18.84 -10.27
N PRO A 8 -4.80 19.74 -11.26
CA PRO A 8 -3.50 20.25 -11.71
C PRO A 8 -2.73 21.01 -10.62
N GLU A 9 -3.38 21.47 -9.55
CA GLU A 9 -2.74 22.16 -8.42
C GLU A 9 -1.91 21.27 -7.47
N PHE A 10 -2.04 19.94 -7.57
CA PHE A 10 -1.22 18.99 -6.78
C PHE A 10 -0.06 18.46 -7.62
N ASP A 11 1.08 19.14 -7.57
CA ASP A 11 2.32 18.65 -8.17
C ASP A 11 2.67 17.26 -7.59
N PRO A 12 2.66 16.20 -8.43
CA PRO A 12 2.83 14.83 -7.98
C PRO A 12 4.26 14.50 -7.53
N SER A 13 5.21 15.40 -7.78
CA SER A 13 6.62 15.15 -7.50
C SER A 13 6.95 15.12 -6.01
N TRP A 14 6.33 16.00 -5.22
CA TRP A 14 6.67 16.20 -3.81
C TRP A 14 5.53 15.97 -2.83
N ARG A 15 4.27 15.89 -3.29
CA ARG A 15 3.13 15.59 -2.42
C ARG A 15 2.83 14.10 -2.35
N VAL A 16 2.53 13.60 -1.15
CA VAL A 16 2.13 12.20 -0.95
C VAL A 16 0.74 11.96 -1.53
N ILE A 17 0.47 10.74 -1.99
CA ILE A 17 -0.79 10.44 -2.69
C ILE A 17 -2.03 10.60 -1.79
N SER A 18 -1.87 10.45 -0.47
CA SER A 18 -2.96 10.64 0.50
C SER A 18 -3.48 12.07 0.55
N GLU A 19 -2.67 13.08 0.19
CA GLU A 19 -3.10 14.48 0.16
C GLU A 19 -4.19 14.75 -0.89
N TYR A 20 -4.41 13.86 -1.86
CA TYR A 20 -5.57 13.95 -2.75
C TYR A 20 -6.91 13.85 -1.99
N ALA A 21 -6.91 13.36 -0.74
CA ALA A 21 -8.05 13.38 0.16
C ALA A 21 -8.46 14.81 0.59
N LEU A 22 -7.59 15.81 0.42
CA LEU A 22 -7.88 17.20 0.71
C LEU A 22 -8.71 17.86 -0.42
N GLY A 23 -9.70 18.68 -0.04
CA GLY A 23 -10.56 19.42 -0.98
C GLY A 23 -11.72 18.62 -1.60
N ASP A 24 -12.41 19.21 -2.56
CA ASP A 24 -13.76 18.80 -3.02
C ASP A 24 -13.85 17.36 -3.58
N TYR A 25 -12.76 16.82 -4.12
CA TYR A 25 -12.70 15.45 -4.64
C TYR A 25 -12.03 14.45 -3.70
N GLY A 26 -11.93 14.77 -2.40
CA GLY A 26 -11.30 13.89 -1.41
C GLY A 26 -11.91 12.48 -1.33
N TRP A 27 -13.21 12.37 -1.61
CA TRP A 27 -13.93 11.10 -1.67
C TRP A 27 -13.34 10.10 -2.67
N MET A 28 -12.71 10.57 -3.76
CA MET A 28 -12.06 9.69 -4.74
C MET A 28 -10.87 8.96 -4.12
N MET A 29 -10.12 9.64 -3.24
CA MET A 29 -8.99 9.04 -2.53
C MET A 29 -9.48 8.06 -1.45
N ALA A 30 -10.57 8.40 -0.74
CA ALA A 30 -11.23 7.48 0.17
C ALA A 30 -11.68 6.19 -0.55
N LEU A 31 -12.29 6.30 -1.73
CA LEU A 31 -12.64 5.13 -2.56
C LEU A 31 -11.41 4.34 -3.00
N ALA A 32 -10.29 4.99 -3.33
CA ALA A 32 -9.06 4.29 -3.68
C ALA A 32 -8.53 3.46 -2.50
N PHE A 33 -8.51 4.03 -1.29
CA PHE A 33 -8.11 3.31 -0.09
C PHE A 33 -9.07 2.15 0.24
N LEU A 34 -10.38 2.37 0.17
CA LEU A 34 -11.37 1.31 0.39
C LEU A 34 -11.25 0.19 -0.65
N SER A 35 -10.98 0.53 -1.92
CA SER A 35 -10.77 -0.46 -2.98
C SER A 35 -9.54 -1.32 -2.72
N LEU A 36 -8.45 -0.73 -2.24
CA LEU A 36 -7.25 -1.47 -1.82
C LEU A 36 -7.52 -2.33 -0.58
N ALA A 37 -8.28 -1.83 0.40
CA ALA A 37 -8.65 -2.59 1.59
C ALA A 37 -9.50 -3.81 1.24
N VAL A 38 -10.53 -3.64 0.41
CA VAL A 38 -11.36 -4.73 -0.12
C VAL A 38 -10.50 -5.72 -0.92
N SER A 39 -9.53 -5.24 -1.70
CA SER A 39 -8.59 -6.11 -2.42
C SER A 39 -7.75 -6.96 -1.46
N CYS A 40 -7.26 -6.39 -0.35
CA CYS A 40 -6.52 -7.13 0.68
C CYS A 40 -7.40 -8.19 1.35
N VAL A 41 -8.62 -7.84 1.75
CA VAL A 41 -9.58 -8.77 2.39
C VAL A 41 -10.01 -9.88 1.42
N GLY A 42 -10.34 -9.52 0.17
CA GLY A 42 -10.69 -10.48 -0.86
C GLY A 42 -9.55 -11.45 -1.15
N LEU A 43 -8.31 -10.95 -1.20
CA LEU A 43 -7.14 -11.80 -1.38
C LEU A 43 -6.94 -12.74 -0.19
N PHE A 44 -7.10 -12.25 1.05
CA PHE A 44 -7.07 -13.08 2.26
C PHE A 44 -8.06 -14.26 2.15
N VAL A 45 -9.31 -13.99 1.78
CA VAL A 45 -10.35 -15.02 1.61
C VAL A 45 -9.95 -16.02 0.51
N ALA A 46 -9.41 -15.55 -0.61
CA ALA A 46 -9.05 -16.39 -1.74
C ALA A 46 -7.88 -17.37 -1.47
N ILE A 47 -6.94 -16.99 -0.60
CA ILE A 47 -5.69 -17.77 -0.40
C ILE A 47 -5.56 -18.41 0.99
N ARG A 48 -6.40 -18.05 1.98
CA ARG A 48 -6.28 -18.55 3.37
C ARG A 48 -6.21 -20.07 3.50
N SER A 49 -6.92 -20.83 2.67
CA SER A 49 -6.91 -22.30 2.69
C SER A 49 -5.65 -22.92 2.05
N GLN A 50 -4.94 -22.14 1.24
CA GLN A 50 -3.74 -22.53 0.50
C GLN A 50 -2.45 -22.15 1.23
N THR A 51 -2.53 -21.17 2.14
CA THR A 51 -1.44 -20.65 2.97
C THR A 51 -1.37 -21.41 4.29
N ARG A 52 -0.65 -22.55 4.32
CA ARG A 52 -0.69 -23.49 5.46
C ARG A 52 0.43 -23.33 6.48
N THR A 53 1.51 -22.61 6.16
CA THR A 53 2.65 -22.47 7.08
C THR A 53 2.36 -21.43 8.17
N ILE A 54 3.03 -21.55 9.34
CA ILE A 54 2.92 -20.56 10.43
C ILE A 54 3.29 -19.16 9.92
N GLY A 55 4.42 -19.03 9.22
CA GLY A 55 4.83 -17.77 8.60
C GLY A 55 3.77 -17.22 7.65
N GLY A 56 3.17 -18.06 6.83
CA GLY A 56 2.06 -17.66 5.95
C GLY A 56 0.84 -17.13 6.71
N LYS A 57 0.46 -17.75 7.83
CA LYS A 57 -0.64 -17.26 8.69
C LYS A 57 -0.31 -15.90 9.32
N ILE A 58 0.94 -15.69 9.75
CA ILE A 58 1.42 -14.39 10.22
C ILE A 58 1.32 -13.36 9.08
N GLY A 59 1.76 -13.72 7.88
CA GLY A 59 1.64 -12.86 6.70
C GLY A 59 0.18 -12.48 6.38
N LEU A 60 -0.77 -13.42 6.52
CA LEU A 60 -2.20 -13.14 6.38
C LEU A 60 -2.71 -12.16 7.44
N ALA A 61 -2.23 -12.25 8.68
CA ALA A 61 -2.57 -11.28 9.72
C ALA A 61 -2.04 -9.88 9.36
N PHE A 62 -0.79 -9.76 8.90
CA PHE A 62 -0.25 -8.49 8.41
C PHE A 62 -1.05 -7.92 7.23
N LEU A 63 -1.54 -8.76 6.32
CA LEU A 63 -2.40 -8.33 5.22
C LEU A 63 -3.73 -7.72 5.73
N LEU A 64 -4.32 -8.29 6.78
CA LEU A 64 -5.52 -7.75 7.41
C LEU A 64 -5.24 -6.46 8.20
N VAL A 65 -4.08 -6.37 8.87
CA VAL A 65 -3.63 -5.14 9.53
C VAL A 65 -3.44 -4.01 8.50
N ALA A 66 -2.85 -4.31 7.34
CA ALA A 66 -2.73 -3.34 6.25
C ALA A 66 -4.12 -2.93 5.71
N ALA A 67 -5.06 -3.86 5.58
CA ALA A 67 -6.44 -3.53 5.20
C ALA A 67 -7.13 -2.61 6.22
N ALA A 68 -6.93 -2.85 7.52
CA ALA A 68 -7.43 -1.97 8.58
C ALA A 68 -6.79 -0.58 8.49
N GLY A 69 -5.48 -0.51 8.26
CA GLY A 69 -4.77 0.76 8.05
C GLY A 69 -5.31 1.57 6.87
N LEU A 70 -5.60 0.90 5.75
CA LEU A 70 -6.24 1.52 4.58
C LEU A 70 -7.66 2.02 4.88
N ILE A 71 -8.45 1.28 5.67
CA ILE A 71 -9.80 1.72 6.09
C ILE A 71 -9.70 2.95 6.99
N ILE A 72 -8.78 2.95 7.95
CA ILE A 72 -8.52 4.11 8.81
C ILE A 72 -8.14 5.32 7.96
N ALA A 73 -7.21 5.17 7.01
CA ALA A 73 -6.80 6.23 6.09
C ALA A 73 -7.93 6.70 5.14
N ALA A 74 -8.92 5.85 4.87
CA ALA A 74 -10.09 6.22 4.07
C ALA A 74 -11.12 7.05 4.87
N ILE A 75 -11.27 6.76 6.17
CA ILE A 75 -12.24 7.42 7.05
C ILE A 75 -11.68 8.75 7.56
N PHE A 76 -10.41 8.76 7.98
CA PHE A 76 -9.77 9.93 8.55
C PHE A 76 -8.91 10.62 7.48
N THR A 77 -9.26 11.86 7.16
CA THR A 77 -8.52 12.66 6.18
C THR A 77 -7.18 13.07 6.76
N THR A 78 -6.13 13.03 5.93
CA THR A 78 -4.78 13.48 6.33
C THR A 78 -4.74 14.98 6.52
N ASP A 79 -3.85 15.48 7.38
CA ASP A 79 -3.47 16.89 7.36
C ASP A 79 -2.56 17.16 6.15
N PRO A 80 -2.45 18.42 5.69
CA PRO A 80 -1.48 18.81 4.67
C PRO A 80 -0.06 18.44 5.09
N ILE A 81 0.77 17.99 4.15
CA ILE A 81 2.17 17.63 4.46
C ILE A 81 3.00 18.83 4.92
N THR A 82 2.53 20.05 4.64
CA THR A 82 3.14 21.31 5.05
C THR A 82 2.67 21.82 6.41
N ALA A 83 1.74 21.11 7.07
CA ALA A 83 1.21 21.52 8.37
C ALA A 83 2.30 21.47 9.46
N SER A 84 2.36 22.49 10.32
CA SER A 84 3.24 22.51 11.48
C SER A 84 2.72 21.60 12.60
N GLN A 85 3.55 21.32 13.61
CA GLN A 85 3.21 20.41 14.71
C GLN A 85 1.97 20.84 15.49
N ASP A 86 1.77 22.15 15.63
CA ASP A 86 0.61 22.77 16.29
C ASP A 86 -0.67 22.77 15.43
N GLU A 87 -0.55 22.50 14.12
CA GLU A 87 -1.67 22.39 13.18
C GLU A 87 -2.17 20.94 13.02
N LEU A 88 -1.44 19.95 13.55
CA LEU A 88 -1.80 18.53 13.44
C LEU A 88 -3.11 18.22 14.17
N THR A 89 -4.04 17.59 13.45
CA THR A 89 -5.36 17.25 13.95
C THR A 89 -5.44 15.81 14.43
N MET A 90 -6.47 15.49 15.22
CA MET A 90 -6.77 14.10 15.57
C MET A 90 -7.03 13.24 14.32
N HIS A 91 -7.67 13.81 13.29
CA HIS A 91 -7.95 13.11 12.03
C HIS A 91 -6.64 12.80 11.29
N GLY A 92 -5.74 13.77 11.15
CA GLY A 92 -4.44 13.54 10.53
C GLY A 92 -3.59 12.52 11.30
N ASN A 93 -3.61 12.55 12.64
CA ASN A 93 -2.93 11.55 13.46
C ASN A 93 -3.49 10.13 13.26
N LEU A 94 -4.82 9.98 13.20
CA LEU A 94 -5.45 8.70 12.89
C LEU A 94 -5.13 8.23 11.47
N HIS A 95 -5.10 9.14 10.49
CA HIS A 95 -4.65 8.84 9.14
C HIS A 95 -3.19 8.34 9.13
N GLY A 96 -2.31 9.03 9.85
CA GLY A 96 -0.90 8.63 10.03
C GLY A 96 -0.75 7.27 10.68
N LEU A 97 -1.57 6.94 11.68
CA LEU A 97 -1.66 5.59 12.25
C LEU A 97 -2.07 4.56 11.17
N GLY A 98 -3.06 4.88 10.35
CA GLY A 98 -3.47 4.04 9.22
C GLY A 98 -2.32 3.77 8.24
N ALA A 99 -1.56 4.80 7.89
CA ALA A 99 -0.35 4.67 7.07
C ALA A 99 0.73 3.81 7.74
N ALA A 100 0.96 4.00 9.05
CA ALA A 100 1.91 3.22 9.83
C ALA A 100 1.55 1.72 9.86
N LEU A 101 0.27 1.37 10.04
CA LEU A 101 -0.19 -0.02 9.97
C LEU A 101 0.03 -0.64 8.58
N GLY A 102 -0.05 0.18 7.53
CA GLY A 102 0.24 -0.21 6.15
C GLY A 102 1.72 -0.57 5.88
N THR A 103 2.66 -0.13 6.72
CA THR A 103 4.10 -0.41 6.54
C THR A 103 4.43 -1.91 6.66
N GLY A 104 3.56 -2.70 7.29
CA GLY A 104 3.69 -4.16 7.36
C GLY A 104 3.38 -4.90 6.04
N PHE A 105 2.96 -4.20 4.99
CA PHE A 105 2.57 -4.81 3.71
C PHE A 105 3.69 -5.65 3.06
N PRO A 106 4.95 -5.20 2.97
CA PRO A 106 6.02 -6.03 2.40
C PRO A 106 6.29 -7.30 3.20
N VAL A 107 6.13 -7.25 4.53
CA VAL A 107 6.22 -8.42 5.41
C VAL A 107 5.11 -9.42 5.07
N ALA A 108 3.86 -8.94 4.91
CA ALA A 108 2.75 -9.77 4.45
C ALA A 108 3.09 -10.43 3.10
N ALA A 109 3.56 -9.64 2.14
CA ALA A 109 3.87 -10.08 0.79
C ALA A 109 4.94 -11.18 0.76
N THR A 110 6.03 -11.01 1.53
CA THR A 110 7.12 -11.98 1.64
C THR A 110 6.66 -13.28 2.30
N LEU A 111 5.99 -13.20 3.45
CA LEU A 111 5.58 -14.38 4.21
C LEU A 111 4.51 -15.21 3.48
N ILE A 112 3.52 -14.55 2.88
CA ILE A 112 2.51 -15.18 2.04
C ILE A 112 3.17 -15.78 0.80
N GLY A 113 4.01 -15.00 0.09
CA GLY A 113 4.69 -15.45 -1.12
C GLY A 113 5.54 -16.70 -0.88
N TRP A 114 6.30 -16.73 0.23
CA TRP A 114 7.08 -17.90 0.60
C TRP A 114 6.19 -19.10 0.96
N SER A 115 5.13 -18.90 1.74
CA SER A 115 4.20 -19.97 2.10
C SER A 115 3.54 -20.58 0.86
N LEU A 116 3.09 -19.74 -0.08
CA LEU A 116 2.47 -20.18 -1.33
C LEU A 116 3.49 -20.87 -2.24
N ALA A 117 4.72 -20.37 -2.34
CA ALA A 117 5.77 -20.98 -3.15
C ALA A 117 6.14 -22.42 -2.73
N ARG A 118 5.82 -22.83 -1.50
CA ARG A 118 6.00 -24.22 -1.02
C ARG A 118 4.85 -25.15 -1.43
N ASN A 119 3.74 -24.61 -1.93
CA ASN A 119 2.61 -25.39 -2.41
C ASN A 119 2.83 -25.78 -3.88
N GLN A 120 2.75 -27.08 -4.21
CA GLN A 120 2.98 -27.59 -5.57
C GLN A 120 2.09 -26.89 -6.61
N ALA A 121 0.83 -26.58 -6.28
CA ALA A 121 -0.08 -25.87 -7.18
C ALA A 121 0.41 -24.46 -7.56
N TRP A 122 1.25 -23.86 -6.73
CA TRP A 122 1.77 -22.50 -6.90
C TRP A 122 3.20 -22.46 -7.45
N PHE A 123 3.88 -23.61 -7.56
CA PHE A 123 5.26 -23.71 -8.03
C PHE A 123 5.52 -22.99 -9.37
N PRO A 124 4.64 -23.09 -10.40
CA PRO A 124 4.84 -22.37 -11.66
C PRO A 124 4.88 -20.84 -11.52
N ALA A 125 4.27 -20.29 -10.47
CA ALA A 125 4.24 -18.85 -10.19
C ALA A 125 5.29 -18.40 -9.17
N ARG A 126 6.15 -19.30 -8.68
CA ARG A 126 7.10 -19.02 -7.58
C ARG A 126 7.97 -17.80 -7.85
N ARG A 127 8.54 -17.67 -9.05
CA ARG A 127 9.37 -16.51 -9.41
C ARG A 127 8.56 -15.21 -9.36
N SER A 128 7.36 -15.20 -9.93
CA SER A 128 6.48 -14.03 -9.91
C SER A 128 6.08 -13.63 -8.49
N LEU A 129 5.79 -14.60 -7.61
CA LEU A 129 5.50 -14.34 -6.19
C LEU A 129 6.69 -13.68 -5.47
N LEU A 130 7.90 -14.20 -5.67
CA LEU A 130 9.09 -13.69 -4.99
C LEU A 130 9.52 -12.33 -5.53
N TRP A 131 9.51 -12.12 -6.85
CA TRP A 131 9.86 -10.83 -7.46
C TRP A 131 8.84 -9.74 -7.16
N SER A 132 7.54 -10.05 -7.19
CA SER A 132 6.53 -9.08 -6.79
C SER A 132 6.61 -8.74 -5.29
N ALA A 133 6.93 -9.71 -4.42
CA ALA A 133 7.18 -9.42 -3.01
C ALA A 133 8.43 -8.55 -2.82
N ALA A 134 9.53 -8.84 -3.51
CA ALA A 134 10.73 -8.00 -3.51
C ALA A 134 10.44 -6.57 -4.00
N LEU A 135 9.58 -6.42 -5.02
CA LEU A 135 9.15 -5.12 -5.51
C LEU A 135 8.45 -4.29 -4.43
N THR A 136 7.68 -4.89 -3.52
CA THR A 136 7.07 -4.17 -2.39
C THR A 136 8.12 -3.63 -1.42
N TRP A 137 9.19 -4.39 -1.14
CA TRP A 137 10.33 -3.92 -0.36
C TRP A 137 11.07 -2.78 -1.04
N ILE A 138 11.34 -2.90 -2.35
CA ILE A 138 11.97 -1.82 -3.12
C ILE A 138 11.10 -0.55 -3.04
N GLY A 139 9.78 -0.68 -3.18
CA GLY A 139 8.84 0.42 -3.04
C GLY A 139 8.95 1.15 -1.71
N VAL A 140 8.85 0.42 -0.59
CA VAL A 140 8.95 1.04 0.75
C VAL A 140 10.33 1.61 1.02
N LEU A 141 11.40 0.93 0.59
CA LEU A 141 12.78 1.39 0.81
C LEU A 141 13.07 2.67 0.02
N VAL A 142 12.65 2.74 -1.25
CA VAL A 142 12.83 3.94 -2.07
C VAL A 142 12.06 5.12 -1.48
N PHE A 143 10.83 4.91 -1.00
CA PHE A 143 10.06 5.96 -0.33
C PHE A 143 10.69 6.39 0.99
N SER A 144 11.05 5.46 1.87
CA SER A 144 11.69 5.76 3.16
C SER A 144 13.06 6.42 3.00
N LEU A 145 13.85 6.01 2.01
CA LEU A 145 15.15 6.62 1.72
C LEU A 145 14.98 8.04 1.17
N SER A 146 14.02 8.26 0.29
CA SER A 146 13.68 9.60 -0.19
C SER A 146 13.24 10.51 0.96
N MET A 147 12.38 10.02 1.86
CA MET A 147 12.02 10.72 3.10
C MET A 147 13.23 11.06 3.96
N ALA A 148 14.15 10.12 4.17
CA ALA A 148 15.30 10.31 5.05
C ALA A 148 16.36 11.26 4.48
N ILE A 149 16.60 11.22 3.16
CA ILE A 149 17.61 12.06 2.49
C ILE A 149 17.08 13.47 2.24
N MET A 150 15.81 13.59 1.86
CA MET A 150 15.21 14.86 1.44
C MET A 150 14.42 15.52 2.57
N PHE A 151 14.55 15.04 3.81
CA PHE A 151 13.93 15.68 4.96
C PHE A 151 14.50 17.10 5.09
N PRO A 152 13.68 18.15 4.94
CA PRO A 152 14.19 19.52 4.92
C PRO A 152 14.71 19.91 6.31
N ASP A 153 15.92 20.50 6.36
CA ASP A 153 16.55 20.97 7.61
C ASP A 153 15.67 21.97 8.39
N TYR A 154 14.85 22.73 7.68
CA TYR A 154 13.90 23.70 8.24
C TYR A 154 12.49 23.14 8.44
N GLY A 155 12.27 21.84 8.17
CA GLY A 155 11.01 21.13 8.42
C GLY A 155 9.89 21.38 7.41
N THR A 156 10.07 22.23 6.40
CA THR A 156 9.02 22.57 5.42
C THR A 156 9.14 21.78 4.12
N PHE A 157 8.12 20.98 3.80
CA PHE A 157 8.02 20.29 2.51
C PHE A 157 7.74 21.25 1.36
N GLY A 158 8.35 21.01 0.20
CA GLY A 158 8.17 21.81 -1.01
C GLY A 158 8.64 21.09 -2.28
N PRO A 159 8.61 21.77 -3.45
CA PRO A 159 8.91 21.16 -4.75
C PRO A 159 10.27 20.46 -4.87
N ASP A 160 11.26 20.90 -4.09
CA ASP A 160 12.60 20.29 -4.08
C ASP A 160 12.67 18.97 -3.30
N VAL A 161 11.61 18.60 -2.57
CA VAL A 161 11.52 17.38 -1.75
C VAL A 161 10.76 16.31 -2.54
N LEU A 162 11.45 15.59 -3.43
CA LEU A 162 10.86 14.67 -4.42
C LEU A 162 10.36 13.33 -3.86
N ILE A 163 9.43 13.38 -2.91
CA ILE A 163 8.93 12.24 -2.15
C ILE A 163 7.63 11.66 -2.72
N GLY A 164 6.94 12.42 -3.57
CA GLY A 164 5.64 12.09 -4.14
C GLY A 164 5.73 10.97 -5.19
N TRP A 165 6.78 10.96 -6.01
CA TRP A 165 7.02 9.88 -6.97
C TRP A 165 7.38 8.54 -6.28
N PRO A 166 8.34 8.50 -5.34
CA PRO A 166 8.60 7.33 -4.51
C PRO A 166 7.33 6.78 -3.83
N ASN A 167 6.50 7.66 -3.27
CA ASN A 167 5.24 7.27 -2.65
C ASN A 167 4.27 6.59 -3.62
N ARG A 168 4.08 7.16 -4.82
CA ARG A 168 3.24 6.56 -5.88
C ARG A 168 3.79 5.22 -6.36
N PHE A 169 5.11 5.13 -6.54
CA PHE A 169 5.78 3.89 -6.91
C PHE A 169 5.53 2.78 -5.89
N MET A 170 5.62 3.08 -4.60
CA MET A 170 5.30 2.14 -3.51
C MET A 170 3.86 1.60 -3.62
N ILE A 171 2.87 2.48 -3.81
CA ILE A 171 1.46 2.06 -3.95
C ILE A 171 1.24 1.19 -5.21
N VAL A 172 1.91 1.52 -6.32
CA VAL A 172 1.88 0.69 -7.53
C VAL A 172 2.51 -0.68 -7.27
N ALA A 173 3.66 -0.74 -6.58
CA ALA A 173 4.31 -2.00 -6.22
C ALA A 173 3.38 -2.90 -5.38
N TYR A 174 2.66 -2.33 -4.42
CA TYR A 174 1.71 -3.07 -3.59
C TYR A 174 0.53 -3.59 -4.44
N SER A 175 0.02 -2.75 -5.33
CA SER A 175 -1.07 -3.11 -6.26
C SER A 175 -0.65 -4.23 -7.22
N VAL A 176 0.56 -4.17 -7.76
CA VAL A 176 1.13 -5.23 -8.63
C VAL A 176 1.20 -6.55 -7.87
N TRP A 177 1.65 -6.56 -6.61
CA TRP A 177 1.68 -7.78 -5.81
C TRP A 177 0.27 -8.35 -5.61
N LEU A 178 -0.72 -7.53 -5.23
CA LEU A 178 -2.12 -7.97 -5.09
C LEU A 178 -2.63 -8.60 -6.39
N MET A 179 -2.40 -7.97 -7.53
CA MET A 179 -2.82 -8.46 -8.85
C MET A 179 -2.16 -9.79 -9.22
N VAL A 180 -0.85 -9.93 -8.98
CA VAL A 180 -0.09 -11.16 -9.27
C VAL A 180 -0.66 -12.35 -8.48
N VAL A 181 -0.88 -12.18 -7.18
CA VAL A 181 -1.40 -13.25 -6.32
C VAL A 181 -2.86 -13.54 -6.64
N ALA A 182 -3.70 -12.51 -6.81
CA ALA A 182 -5.11 -12.66 -7.15
C ALA A 182 -5.31 -13.38 -8.48
N TRP A 183 -4.56 -13.01 -9.52
CA TRP A 183 -4.64 -13.65 -10.83
C TRP A 183 -4.28 -15.12 -10.76
N ARG A 184 -3.24 -15.47 -9.99
CA ARG A 184 -2.85 -16.86 -9.82
C ARG A 184 -3.90 -17.66 -9.03
N ALA A 185 -4.46 -17.08 -7.97
CA ALA A 185 -5.54 -17.70 -7.20
C ALA A 185 -6.78 -17.97 -8.06
N ALA A 186 -7.16 -16.99 -8.90
CA ALA A 186 -8.30 -17.13 -9.81
C ALA A 186 -8.07 -18.23 -10.87
N ARG A 187 -6.88 -18.30 -11.46
CA ARG A 187 -6.52 -19.37 -12.41
C ARG A 187 -6.61 -20.76 -11.76
N LEU A 188 -6.09 -20.91 -10.55
CA LEU A 188 -6.14 -22.18 -9.82
C LEU A 188 -7.56 -22.59 -9.43
N SER A 189 -8.42 -21.62 -9.11
CA SER A 189 -9.82 -21.89 -8.78
C SER A 189 -10.60 -22.40 -10.00
N ARG A 190 -10.36 -21.80 -11.18
CA ARG A 190 -10.96 -22.23 -12.46
C ARG A 190 -10.51 -23.63 -12.91
N GLN A 191 -9.34 -24.09 -12.50
CA GLN A 191 -8.85 -25.44 -12.82
C GLN A 191 -9.46 -26.54 -11.93
N ARG A 192 -10.14 -26.14 -10.84
CA ARG A 192 -10.77 -27.06 -9.88
C ARG A 192 -12.29 -27.15 -10.03
N SER A 193 -12.89 -26.25 -10.80
CA SER A 193 -14.32 -26.22 -11.15
C SER A 193 -14.52 -26.99 -12.46
#